data_AF-A0A212TA11-F1
#
_entry.id   AF-A0A212TA11-F1
#
_cell.length_a   1.000
_cell.length_b   1.000
_cell.length_c   1.000
_cell.angle_alpha   90.00
_cell.angle_beta   90.00
_cell.angle_gamma   90.00
#
_symmetry.space_group_name_H-M   'P 1'
#
loop_
_entity.id
_entity.type
_entity.pdbx_description
1 polymer ?
#
loop_
_entity_poly.entity_id
_entity_poly.type
_entity_poly.pdbx_seq_one_letter_code
_entity_poly.pdbx_strand_id
1 'polypeptide(L)'
;MPTPKKGPRLGSGPAHERLMMANLATALFEHDRITTTEAKAKRLRPLAERLITFAKKGDLHNRRKVMQTIHDKSVVHKLFTEIAPDVAEREGGYTRIVKIGPRNGDKAPMAVIELVREPVARKATVTEAERATQNAARATEVPAEEAPQAEVVEETPVVAEAPVEDAAVSEPVEETTETVEAPAEETTEASTEAAVTRSGKPVPTGGAAALEDGSAPSEEFVVKGNMDSMKYHQPGGRWYASTVAEVWFRTEEDAEAAGFKKAGS
;
A
#
# COMPACT_ATOMS: atom_id res chain seq x y z
N MET A 1 8.10 -13.58 -2.86
CA MET A 1 7.09 -14.63 -3.13
C MET A 1 7.26 -15.76 -2.13
N PRO A 2 6.16 -16.40 -1.67
CA PRO A 2 6.22 -17.55 -0.77
C PRO A 2 6.90 -18.76 -1.42
N THR A 3 7.30 -19.74 -0.60
CA THR A 3 7.94 -20.97 -1.07
C THR A 3 7.09 -21.63 -2.16
N PRO A 4 7.68 -21.93 -3.32
CA PRO A 4 6.95 -22.55 -4.42
C PRO A 4 6.40 -23.92 -4.02
N LYS A 5 5.13 -24.18 -4.31
CA LYS A 5 4.57 -25.53 -4.13
C LYS A 5 5.21 -26.52 -5.11
N LYS A 6 5.33 -27.78 -4.71
CA LYS A 6 5.78 -28.90 -5.56
C LYS A 6 4.77 -29.13 -6.70
N GLY A 7 5.27 -29.40 -7.89
CA GLY A 7 4.47 -29.70 -9.08
C GLY A 7 4.32 -28.53 -10.05
N PRO A 8 3.41 -28.66 -11.04
CA PRO A 8 3.20 -27.66 -12.07
C PRO A 8 2.83 -26.28 -11.51
N ARG A 9 3.36 -25.24 -12.16
CA ARG A 9 3.05 -23.84 -11.89
C ARG A 9 1.62 -23.52 -12.34
N LEU A 10 0.99 -22.50 -11.74
CA LEU A 10 -0.32 -22.04 -12.21
C LEU A 10 -0.14 -21.17 -13.44
N GLY A 11 -0.98 -21.37 -14.45
CA GLY A 11 -0.85 -20.68 -15.74
C GLY A 11 0.29 -21.26 -16.59
N SER A 12 0.83 -20.44 -17.47
CA SER A 12 1.74 -20.89 -18.54
C SER A 12 3.21 -21.03 -18.09
N GLY A 13 3.58 -20.59 -16.89
CA GLY A 13 4.97 -20.63 -16.41
C GLY A 13 5.21 -19.82 -15.13
N PRO A 14 6.44 -19.79 -14.60
CA PRO A 14 6.76 -19.14 -13.32
C PRO A 14 6.60 -17.61 -13.36
N ALA A 15 6.90 -16.96 -14.49
CA ALA A 15 6.70 -15.52 -14.65
C ALA A 15 5.22 -15.16 -14.65
N HIS A 16 4.40 -15.91 -15.42
CA HIS A 16 2.95 -15.73 -15.46
C HIS A 16 2.31 -15.98 -14.09
N GLU A 17 2.72 -17.03 -13.37
CA GLU A 17 2.20 -17.28 -12.02
C GLU A 17 2.46 -16.09 -11.09
N ARG A 18 3.65 -15.47 -11.16
CA ARG A 18 3.97 -14.30 -10.32
C ARG A 18 3.04 -13.12 -10.58
N LEU A 19 2.86 -12.77 -11.86
CA LEU A 19 1.98 -11.66 -12.26
C LEU A 19 0.51 -11.96 -11.93
N MET A 20 0.05 -13.18 -12.17
CA MET A 20 -1.32 -13.59 -11.83
C MET A 20 -1.58 -13.51 -10.32
N MET A 21 -0.64 -13.94 -9.48
CA MET A 21 -0.78 -13.83 -8.03
C MET A 21 -0.72 -12.38 -7.54
N ALA A 22 0.10 -11.53 -8.16
CA ALA A 22 0.12 -10.10 -7.88
C ALA A 22 -1.24 -9.46 -8.18
N ASN A 23 -1.80 -9.71 -9.37
CA ASN A 23 -3.11 -9.18 -9.77
C ASN A 23 -4.24 -9.68 -8.85
N LEU A 24 -4.20 -10.96 -8.44
CA LEU A 24 -5.19 -11.49 -7.49
C LEU A 24 -5.05 -10.86 -6.10
N ALA A 25 -3.84 -10.55 -5.65
CA ALA A 25 -3.63 -9.85 -4.39
C ALA A 25 -4.14 -8.40 -4.47
N THR A 26 -3.87 -7.70 -5.57
CA THR A 26 -4.41 -6.36 -5.84
C THR A 26 -5.94 -6.37 -5.77
N ALA A 27 -6.58 -7.27 -6.52
CA ALA A 27 -8.04 -7.39 -6.54
C ALA A 27 -8.64 -7.77 -5.18
N LEU A 28 -7.94 -8.61 -4.39
CA LEU A 28 -8.36 -8.96 -3.03
C LEU A 28 -8.35 -7.73 -2.10
N PHE A 29 -7.33 -6.89 -2.17
CA PHE A 29 -7.26 -5.70 -1.32
C PHE A 29 -8.18 -4.57 -1.80
N GLU A 30 -8.41 -4.49 -3.11
CA GLU A 30 -9.35 -3.53 -3.69
C GLU A 30 -10.79 -3.84 -3.30
N HIS A 31 -11.23 -5.09 -3.46
CA HIS A 31 -12.64 -5.49 -3.27
C HIS A 31 -12.93 -6.22 -1.96
N ASP A 32 -11.91 -6.49 -1.13
CA ASP A 32 -11.97 -7.24 0.14
C ASP A 32 -12.40 -8.72 0.02
N ARG A 33 -13.04 -9.10 -1.09
CA ARG A 33 -13.60 -10.43 -1.38
C ARG A 33 -13.54 -10.72 -2.87
N ILE A 34 -12.96 -11.87 -3.24
CA ILE A 34 -12.90 -12.32 -4.64
C ILE A 34 -13.29 -13.79 -4.78
N THR A 35 -13.88 -14.13 -5.92
CA THR A 35 -14.24 -15.51 -6.27
C THR A 35 -13.27 -16.06 -7.29
N THR A 36 -12.62 -17.20 -6.99
CA THR A 36 -11.61 -17.81 -7.87
C THR A 36 -11.60 -19.33 -7.73
N THR A 37 -10.71 -20.03 -8.44
CA THR A 37 -10.54 -21.49 -8.26
C THR A 37 -9.89 -21.79 -6.91
N GLU A 38 -10.25 -22.90 -6.27
CA GLU A 38 -9.69 -23.32 -4.97
C GLU A 38 -8.15 -23.38 -4.98
N ALA A 39 -7.57 -23.84 -6.08
CA ALA A 39 -6.12 -23.91 -6.25
C ALA A 39 -5.45 -22.53 -6.21
N LYS A 40 -6.04 -21.52 -6.88
CA LYS A 40 -5.55 -20.13 -6.88
C LYS A 40 -5.70 -19.51 -5.48
N ALA A 41 -6.86 -19.67 -4.85
CA ALA A 41 -7.11 -19.14 -3.50
C ALA A 41 -6.09 -19.68 -2.47
N LYS A 42 -5.82 -20.98 -2.48
CA LYS A 42 -4.82 -21.60 -1.58
C LYS A 42 -3.39 -21.10 -1.83
N ARG A 43 -3.02 -20.78 -3.07
CA ARG A 43 -1.69 -20.20 -3.37
C ARG A 43 -1.61 -18.70 -3.04
N LEU A 44 -2.74 -17.99 -3.10
CA LEU A 44 -2.81 -16.56 -2.78
C LEU A 44 -2.62 -16.29 -1.29
N ARG A 45 -3.18 -17.13 -0.40
CA ARG A 45 -3.10 -16.98 1.07
C ARG A 45 -1.71 -16.60 1.60
N PRO A 46 -0.64 -17.38 1.38
CA PRO A 46 0.67 -17.07 1.93
C PRO A 46 1.32 -15.81 1.31
N LEU A 47 0.84 -15.33 0.16
CA LEU A 47 1.27 -14.07 -0.41
C LEU A 47 0.53 -12.91 0.26
N ALA A 48 -0.81 -12.96 0.28
CA ALA A 48 -1.66 -11.93 0.87
C ALA A 48 -1.36 -11.72 2.36
N GLU A 49 -1.24 -12.80 3.14
CA GLU A 49 -0.93 -12.72 4.57
C GLU A 49 0.44 -12.07 4.84
N ARG A 50 1.43 -12.32 3.98
CA ARG A 50 2.75 -11.69 4.09
C ARG A 50 2.70 -10.20 3.77
N LEU A 51 1.91 -9.79 2.76
CA LEU A 51 1.74 -8.38 2.41
C LEU A 51 1.04 -7.61 3.53
N ILE A 52 0.00 -8.18 4.14
CA ILE A 52 -0.67 -7.60 5.30
C ILE A 52 0.30 -7.50 6.49
N THR A 53 1.14 -8.52 6.71
CA THR A 53 2.16 -8.48 7.77
C THR A 53 3.17 -7.35 7.57
N PHE A 54 3.58 -7.07 6.32
CA PHE A 54 4.40 -5.90 6.02
C PHE A 54 3.65 -4.59 6.23
N ALA A 55 2.37 -4.54 5.88
CA ALA A 55 1.54 -3.36 6.07
C ALA A 55 1.36 -2.99 7.55
N LYS A 56 1.13 -4.00 8.42
CA LYS A 56 1.03 -3.82 9.89
C LYS A 56 2.26 -3.17 10.52
N LYS A 57 3.45 -3.36 9.95
CA LYS A 57 4.68 -2.74 10.45
C LYS A 57 4.80 -1.26 10.10
N GLY A 58 4.10 -0.78 9.06
CA GLY A 58 3.99 0.65 8.74
C GLY A 58 5.22 1.37 8.17
N ASP A 59 6.43 0.79 8.23
CA ASP A 59 7.67 1.46 7.80
C ASP A 59 7.78 1.72 6.27
N LEU A 60 8.64 2.66 5.88
CA LEU A 60 8.90 3.03 4.47
C LEU A 60 9.49 1.85 3.67
N HIS A 61 10.33 1.04 4.30
CA HIS A 61 10.96 -0.14 3.67
C HIS A 61 9.93 -1.18 3.24
N ASN A 62 8.94 -1.45 4.09
CA ASN A 62 7.87 -2.39 3.88
C ASN A 62 6.88 -1.85 2.84
N ARG A 63 6.61 -0.55 2.81
CA ARG A 63 5.89 0.09 1.68
C ARG A 63 6.60 -0.18 0.36
N ARG A 64 7.92 0.02 0.28
CA ARG A 64 8.72 -0.29 -0.92
C ARG A 64 8.68 -1.79 -1.29
N LYS A 65 8.75 -2.70 -0.31
CA LYS A 65 8.62 -4.14 -0.55
C LYS A 65 7.25 -4.54 -1.09
N VAL A 66 6.18 -3.95 -0.56
CA VAL A 66 4.83 -4.20 -1.07
C VAL A 66 4.71 -3.71 -2.52
N MET A 67 5.28 -2.53 -2.84
CA MET A 67 5.29 -1.97 -4.19
C MET A 67 6.04 -2.82 -5.24
N GLN A 68 6.94 -3.71 -4.82
CA GLN A 68 7.57 -4.68 -5.73
C GLN A 68 6.58 -5.74 -6.25
N THR A 69 5.45 -5.94 -5.55
CA THR A 69 4.42 -6.91 -5.92
C THR A 69 3.17 -6.21 -6.43
N ILE A 70 2.66 -5.22 -5.70
CA ILE A 70 1.46 -4.46 -6.05
C ILE A 70 1.89 -3.11 -6.58
N HIS A 71 1.61 -2.87 -7.85
CA HIS A 71 2.08 -1.66 -8.55
C HIS A 71 1.10 -0.49 -8.40
N ASP A 72 -0.17 -0.78 -8.07
CA ASP A 72 -1.19 0.24 -7.88
C ASP A 72 -1.02 0.95 -6.51
N LYS A 73 -0.77 2.25 -6.57
CA LYS A 73 -0.55 3.10 -5.39
C LYS A 73 -1.81 3.27 -4.55
N SER A 74 -3.00 3.26 -5.17
CA SER A 74 -4.28 3.40 -4.47
C SER A 74 -4.54 2.20 -3.55
N VAL A 75 -4.30 0.99 -4.06
CA VAL A 75 -4.45 -0.24 -3.30
C VAL A 75 -3.40 -0.35 -2.19
N VAL A 76 -2.16 0.08 -2.47
CA VAL A 76 -1.12 0.15 -1.43
C VAL A 76 -1.50 1.15 -0.34
N HIS A 77 -2.10 2.29 -0.69
CA HIS A 77 -2.60 3.23 0.30
C HIS A 77 -3.67 2.57 1.19
N LYS A 78 -4.74 2.01 0.59
CA LYS A 78 -5.82 1.29 1.29
C LYS A 78 -5.28 0.21 2.23
N LEU A 79 -4.28 -0.55 1.78
CA LEU A 79 -3.67 -1.63 2.56
C LEU A 79 -3.04 -1.12 3.88
N PHE A 80 -2.38 0.04 3.85
CA PHE A 80 -1.69 0.60 5.01
C PHE A 80 -2.59 1.48 5.88
N THR A 81 -3.59 2.15 5.32
CA THR A 81 -4.45 3.10 6.05
C THR A 81 -5.73 2.47 6.60
N GLU A 82 -6.30 1.49 5.91
CA GLU A 82 -7.57 0.87 6.31
C GLU A 82 -7.36 -0.57 6.78
N ILE A 83 -6.76 -1.41 5.93
CA ILE A 83 -6.71 -2.86 6.17
C ILE A 83 -5.76 -3.19 7.33
N ALA A 84 -4.60 -2.56 7.39
CA ALA A 84 -3.59 -2.85 8.41
C ALA A 84 -4.05 -2.50 9.85
N PRO A 85 -4.68 -1.33 10.10
CA PRO A 85 -5.28 -1.03 11.40
C PRO A 85 -6.38 -2.03 11.82
N ASP A 86 -7.29 -2.40 10.91
CA ASP A 86 -8.39 -3.33 11.19
C ASP A 86 -7.91 -4.69 11.71
N VAL A 87 -6.74 -5.13 11.25
CA VAL A 87 -6.15 -6.43 11.61
C VAL A 87 -4.93 -6.31 12.52
N ALA A 88 -4.72 -5.15 13.16
CA ALA A 88 -3.58 -4.87 14.01
C ALA A 88 -3.45 -5.87 15.17
N GLU A 89 -4.55 -6.18 15.85
CA GLU A 89 -4.57 -7.07 17.02
C GLU A 89 -4.45 -8.56 16.65
N ARG A 90 -4.77 -8.92 15.40
CA ARG A 90 -4.81 -10.31 14.90
C ARG A 90 -3.42 -10.82 14.55
N GLU A 91 -2.98 -11.92 15.16
CA GLU A 91 -1.67 -12.55 14.90
C GLU A 91 -1.75 -13.62 13.80
N GLY A 92 -2.05 -13.18 12.58
CA GLY A 92 -2.12 -14.06 11.40
C GLY A 92 -3.52 -14.56 11.07
N GLY A 93 -3.64 -15.30 9.96
CA GLY A 93 -4.94 -15.74 9.47
C GLY A 93 -5.85 -14.60 9.02
N TYR A 94 -5.29 -13.62 8.30
CA TYR A 94 -6.00 -12.44 7.81
C TYR A 94 -6.98 -12.72 6.68
N THR A 95 -6.92 -13.92 6.08
CA THR A 95 -7.77 -14.33 4.96
C THR A 95 -8.55 -15.58 5.30
N ARG A 96 -9.80 -15.65 4.86
CA ARG A 96 -10.70 -16.81 4.97
C ARG A 96 -10.98 -17.35 3.57
N ILE A 97 -10.94 -18.66 3.40
CA ILE A 97 -11.37 -19.33 2.16
C ILE A 97 -12.66 -20.09 2.45
N VAL A 98 -13.71 -19.77 1.70
CA VAL A 98 -14.98 -20.49 1.70
C VAL A 98 -15.12 -21.22 0.38
N LYS A 99 -15.30 -22.54 0.43
CA LYS A 99 -15.53 -23.34 -0.78
C LYS A 99 -16.94 -23.09 -1.30
N ILE A 100 -17.07 -22.95 -2.62
CA ILE A 100 -18.36 -22.83 -3.29
C ILE A 100 -18.52 -23.97 -4.30
N GLY A 101 -19.72 -24.12 -4.85
CA GLY A 101 -20.01 -25.14 -5.86
C GLY A 101 -19.07 -25.07 -7.07
N PRO A 102 -18.86 -26.19 -7.78
CA PRO A 102 -17.99 -26.22 -8.95
C PRO A 102 -18.52 -25.34 -10.07
N ARG A 103 -17.62 -24.75 -10.87
CA ARG A 103 -17.98 -23.92 -12.01
C ARG A 103 -18.65 -24.77 -13.11
N ASN A 104 -19.70 -24.22 -13.72
CA ASN A 104 -20.36 -24.87 -14.84
C ASN A 104 -19.46 -24.86 -16.09
N GLY A 105 -19.43 -25.97 -16.84
CA GLY A 105 -18.57 -26.15 -18.02
C GLY A 105 -17.36 -27.03 -17.74
N ASP A 106 -16.41 -26.56 -16.93
CA ASP A 106 -15.15 -27.28 -16.64
C ASP A 106 -15.13 -28.01 -15.29
N LYS A 107 -16.22 -27.92 -14.51
CA LYS A 107 -16.36 -28.47 -13.15
C LYS A 107 -15.19 -28.11 -12.22
N ALA A 108 -14.52 -26.98 -12.46
CA ALA A 108 -13.41 -26.56 -11.62
C ALA A 108 -13.92 -26.24 -10.20
N PRO A 109 -13.23 -26.72 -9.14
CA PRO A 109 -13.60 -26.39 -7.76
C PRO A 109 -13.34 -24.91 -7.52
N MET A 110 -14.40 -24.19 -7.13
CA MET A 110 -14.35 -22.75 -6.90
C MET A 110 -14.33 -22.45 -5.39
N ALA A 111 -13.76 -21.31 -5.04
CA ALA A 111 -13.70 -20.82 -3.68
C ALA A 111 -13.73 -19.28 -3.66
N VAL A 112 -14.36 -18.74 -2.63
CA VAL A 112 -14.29 -17.32 -2.31
C VAL A 112 -13.17 -17.13 -1.30
N ILE A 113 -12.29 -16.16 -1.56
CA ILE A 113 -11.29 -15.71 -0.58
C ILE A 113 -11.62 -14.28 -0.17
N GLU A 114 -11.67 -14.05 1.14
CA GLU A 114 -12.08 -12.78 1.74
C GLU A 114 -11.16 -12.38 2.90
N LEU A 115 -11.06 -11.08 3.16
CA LEU A 115 -10.33 -10.53 4.32
C LEU A 115 -11.17 -10.68 5.59
N VAL A 116 -10.52 -11.08 6.68
CA VAL A 116 -11.15 -11.19 7.99
C VAL A 116 -11.00 -9.87 8.73
N ARG A 117 -12.04 -9.03 8.68
CA ARG A 117 -12.12 -7.74 9.40
C ARG A 117 -12.86 -7.81 10.73
N GLU A 118 -13.38 -8.98 11.09
CA GLU A 118 -13.99 -9.21 12.39
C GLU A 118 -12.96 -8.98 13.51
N PRO A 119 -13.26 -8.17 14.54
CA PRO A 119 -12.35 -7.95 15.65
C PRO A 119 -12.10 -9.28 16.38
N VAL A 120 -10.84 -9.54 16.70
CA VAL A 120 -10.49 -10.71 17.53
C VAL A 120 -10.92 -10.45 18.97
N ALA A 121 -11.47 -11.46 19.64
CA ALA A 121 -11.68 -11.38 21.08
C ALA A 121 -10.33 -11.07 21.76
N ARG A 122 -10.33 -10.08 22.65
CA ARG A 122 -9.11 -9.52 23.25
C ARG A 122 -8.26 -10.63 23.88
N LYS A 123 -6.97 -10.68 23.56
CA LYS A 123 -6.01 -11.61 24.17
C LYS A 123 -6.03 -11.58 25.71
N ALA A 124 -6.42 -10.45 26.31
CA ALA A 124 -6.62 -10.32 27.75
C ALA A 124 -7.51 -11.43 28.33
N THR A 125 -8.63 -11.76 27.68
CA THR A 125 -9.54 -12.82 28.18
C THR A 125 -8.92 -14.21 28.07
N VAL A 126 -8.05 -14.43 27.08
CA VAL A 126 -7.32 -15.69 26.91
C VAL A 126 -6.23 -15.82 27.97
N THR A 127 -5.47 -14.75 28.22
CA THR A 127 -4.43 -14.75 29.27
C THR A 127 -4.99 -14.83 30.68
N GLU A 128 -6.16 -14.24 30.93
CA GLU A 128 -6.88 -14.38 32.20
C GLU A 128 -7.42 -15.80 32.37
N ALA A 129 -7.97 -16.41 31.31
CA ALA A 129 -8.42 -17.81 31.34
C ALA A 129 -7.27 -18.80 31.53
N GLU A 130 -6.13 -18.59 30.87
CA GLU A 130 -4.92 -19.40 31.04
C GLU A 130 -4.35 -19.28 32.45
N ARG A 131 -4.25 -18.06 33.00
CA ARG A 131 -3.84 -17.83 34.39
C ARG A 131 -4.80 -18.44 35.40
N ALA A 132 -6.11 -18.35 35.17
CA ALA A 132 -7.11 -18.97 36.04
C ALA A 132 -6.99 -20.50 36.03
N THR A 133 -6.75 -21.10 34.86
CA THR A 133 -6.53 -22.55 34.70
C THR A 133 -5.23 -22.99 35.38
N GLN A 134 -4.16 -22.20 35.26
CA GLN A 134 -2.87 -22.49 35.88
C GLN A 134 -2.90 -22.35 37.41
N ASN A 135 -3.65 -21.37 37.93
CA ASN A 135 -3.89 -21.22 39.37
C ASN A 135 -4.78 -22.35 39.92
N ALA A 136 -5.80 -22.78 39.17
CA ALA A 136 -6.62 -23.92 39.56
C ALA A 136 -5.82 -25.23 39.57
N ALA A 137 -4.96 -25.47 38.57
CA ALA A 137 -4.06 -26.63 38.53
C ALA A 137 -3.08 -26.63 39.72
N ARG A 138 -2.44 -25.49 40.00
CA ARG A 138 -1.52 -25.34 41.14
C ARG A 138 -2.21 -25.45 42.49
N ALA A 139 -3.47 -25.03 42.61
CA ALA A 139 -4.27 -25.19 43.83
C ALA A 139 -4.76 -26.63 44.04
N THR A 140 -4.73 -27.48 42.99
CA THR A 140 -5.08 -28.90 43.10
C THR A 140 -3.87 -29.77 43.47
N GLU A 141 -2.64 -29.24 43.35
CA GLU A 141 -1.38 -29.95 43.62
C GLU A 141 -0.81 -29.75 45.05
N VAL A 142 -1.48 -28.99 45.95
CA VAL A 142 -1.01 -28.83 47.35
C VAL A 142 -2.22 -28.70 48.29
N PRO A 143 -2.33 -29.41 49.45
CA PRO A 143 -1.53 -30.53 49.98
C PRO A 143 -2.34 -31.71 50.60
N ALA A 144 -1.74 -32.89 50.65
CA ALA A 144 -2.09 -33.94 51.61
C ALA A 144 -0.82 -34.53 52.24
N GLU A 145 -0.08 -33.71 53.00
CA GLU A 145 0.67 -34.19 54.17
C GLU A 145 1.02 -33.01 55.07
N GLU A 146 0.32 -32.90 56.20
CA GLU A 146 0.76 -32.13 57.35
C GLU A 146 0.66 -33.07 58.56
N ALA A 147 1.80 -33.37 59.17
CA ALA A 147 1.88 -33.74 60.58
C ALA A 147 3.15 -33.08 61.16
N PRO A 148 3.04 -32.36 62.30
CA PRO A 148 4.05 -31.43 62.78
C PRO A 148 5.05 -32.10 63.73
N GLN A 149 6.24 -31.50 63.89
CA GLN A 149 7.01 -31.58 65.13
C GLN A 149 8.01 -30.42 65.24
N ALA A 150 8.18 -29.96 66.48
CA ALA A 150 8.84 -28.74 66.90
C ALA A 150 10.35 -28.90 67.14
N GLU A 151 11.02 -27.75 67.30
CA GLU A 151 12.05 -27.44 68.31
C GLU A 151 13.51 -27.12 67.84
N VAL A 152 13.80 -25.81 67.71
CA VAL A 152 14.86 -24.99 68.39
C VAL A 152 16.34 -24.97 67.91
N VAL A 153 16.94 -23.78 68.12
CA VAL A 153 18.37 -23.32 68.14
C VAL A 153 18.90 -22.73 66.82
N GLU A 154 18.97 -21.42 66.60
CA GLU A 154 19.89 -20.35 67.12
C GLU A 154 21.08 -20.06 66.18
N GLU A 155 21.45 -18.78 66.15
CA GLU A 155 22.72 -18.18 65.71
C GLU A 155 22.88 -17.66 64.26
N THR A 156 22.69 -16.33 64.15
CA THR A 156 23.44 -15.41 63.29
C THR A 156 24.94 -15.42 63.67
N PRO A 157 25.87 -15.18 62.73
CA PRO A 157 26.44 -13.83 62.67
C PRO A 157 26.77 -13.28 61.28
N VAL A 158 26.95 -11.96 61.31
CA VAL A 158 27.24 -10.93 60.30
C VAL A 158 28.66 -11.04 59.70
N VAL A 159 28.88 -10.53 58.47
CA VAL A 159 29.99 -9.65 57.96
C VAL A 159 29.80 -9.55 56.43
N ALA A 160 29.28 -8.45 55.86
CA ALA A 160 29.94 -7.20 55.41
C ALA A 160 30.94 -7.34 54.24
N GLU A 161 30.61 -6.78 53.05
CA GLU A 161 31.37 -5.73 52.34
C GLU A 161 30.76 -5.44 50.95
N ALA A 162 30.55 -4.14 50.67
CA ALA A 162 30.51 -3.52 49.32
C ALA A 162 31.97 -3.38 48.79
N PRO A 163 32.31 -2.91 47.56
CA PRO A 163 31.62 -2.03 46.60
C PRO A 163 31.71 -2.58 45.14
N VAL A 164 31.29 -1.97 44.01
CA VAL A 164 31.52 -0.62 43.46
C VAL A 164 30.59 -0.40 42.23
N GLU A 165 30.35 0.89 41.94
CA GLU A 165 29.81 1.60 40.76
C GLU A 165 30.42 1.08 39.41
N ASP A 166 29.97 1.34 38.18
CA ASP A 166 29.27 2.42 37.46
C ASP A 166 28.95 1.77 36.07
N ALA A 167 27.91 2.03 35.29
CA ALA A 167 27.74 3.24 34.49
C ALA A 167 26.46 3.08 33.64
N ALA A 168 25.54 4.04 33.77
CA ALA A 168 24.45 4.27 32.84
C ALA A 168 24.76 5.58 32.10
N VAL A 169 24.84 5.55 30.76
CA VAL A 169 24.84 6.75 29.93
C VAL A 169 23.65 6.67 28.99
N SER A 170 22.71 7.57 29.23
CA SER A 170 21.59 7.95 28.39
C SER A 170 21.95 9.24 27.64
N GLU A 171 21.92 9.21 26.31
CA GLU A 171 21.88 10.41 25.47
C GLU A 171 20.43 10.85 25.22
N PRO A 172 20.17 12.16 25.18
CA PRO A 172 19.16 12.69 24.28
C PRO A 172 19.72 13.84 23.43
N VAL A 173 19.38 13.83 22.14
CA VAL A 173 19.58 14.93 21.20
C VAL A 173 18.29 15.12 20.41
N GLU A 174 17.68 16.30 20.53
CA GLU A 174 16.71 16.98 19.64
C GLU A 174 16.17 18.18 20.43
N GLU A 175 15.84 19.37 19.92
CA GLU A 175 15.60 19.89 18.58
C GLU A 175 15.47 21.43 18.72
N THR A 176 16.00 22.21 17.79
CA THR A 176 15.88 23.68 17.75
C THR A 176 14.82 24.05 16.72
N THR A 177 13.86 24.88 17.13
CA THR A 177 12.77 25.44 16.31
C THR A 177 13.23 26.71 15.59
N GLU A 178 12.79 26.94 14.36
CA GLU A 178 12.69 28.30 13.82
C GLU A 178 11.61 28.45 12.74
N THR A 179 10.99 29.63 12.76
CA THR A 179 9.73 30.03 12.15
C THR A 179 9.99 31.07 11.05
N VAL A 180 9.23 30.95 9.95
CA VAL A 180 8.72 31.96 8.98
C VAL A 180 9.34 33.37 8.96
N GLU A 181 9.75 33.84 7.76
CA GLU A 181 9.46 35.21 7.29
C GLU A 181 9.51 35.35 5.75
N ALA A 182 8.62 36.20 5.22
CA ALA A 182 8.51 36.63 3.82
C ALA A 182 9.57 37.72 3.47
N PRO A 183 9.68 38.15 2.20
CA PRO A 183 9.06 39.46 1.89
C PRO A 183 8.48 39.61 0.47
N ALA A 184 7.67 40.65 0.32
CA ALA A 184 7.03 41.13 -0.91
C ALA A 184 7.85 42.23 -1.60
N GLU A 185 7.74 42.36 -2.92
CA GLU A 185 7.75 43.65 -3.63
C GLU A 185 7.07 43.54 -5.01
N GLU A 186 6.59 44.69 -5.49
CA GLU A 186 5.44 44.94 -6.36
C GLU A 186 5.89 45.39 -7.77
N THR A 187 5.29 44.89 -8.85
CA THR A 187 5.07 45.64 -10.11
C THR A 187 4.09 44.92 -11.04
N THR A 188 3.07 45.67 -11.45
CA THR A 188 1.94 45.29 -12.29
C THR A 188 2.32 45.06 -13.75
N GLU A 189 1.90 43.92 -14.34
CA GLU A 189 1.22 43.83 -15.65
C GLU A 189 0.72 42.39 -15.92
N ALA A 190 -0.57 42.28 -16.20
CA ALA A 190 -1.32 41.14 -16.77
C ALA A 190 -1.33 39.78 -16.03
N SER A 191 -2.49 39.48 -15.44
CA SER A 191 -2.91 38.13 -15.06
C SER A 191 -2.58 37.09 -16.13
N THR A 192 -1.76 36.11 -15.77
CA THR A 192 -1.78 34.78 -16.38
C THR A 192 -1.93 33.77 -15.26
N GLU A 193 -3.18 33.53 -14.82
CA GLU A 193 -3.51 32.22 -14.26
C GLU A 193 -3.05 31.20 -15.30
N ALA A 194 -2.09 30.36 -14.93
CA ALA A 194 -1.57 29.33 -15.82
C ALA A 194 -2.73 28.38 -16.17
N ALA A 195 -3.33 28.58 -17.34
CA ALA A 195 -4.33 27.68 -17.87
C ALA A 195 -3.73 26.27 -17.88
N VAL A 196 -4.41 25.35 -17.22
CA VAL A 196 -3.99 23.96 -17.10
C VAL A 196 -4.68 23.18 -18.20
N THR A 197 -3.94 22.36 -18.94
CA THR A 197 -4.53 21.49 -19.95
C THR A 197 -5.31 20.34 -19.31
N ARG A 198 -6.09 19.63 -20.11
CA ARG A 198 -6.83 18.43 -19.69
C ARG A 198 -5.95 17.39 -18.97
N SER A 199 -4.66 17.33 -19.32
CA SER A 199 -3.68 16.42 -18.74
C SER A 199 -2.98 16.96 -17.49
N GLY A 200 -3.40 18.12 -16.96
CA GLY A 200 -2.82 18.72 -15.76
C GLY A 200 -1.50 19.46 -15.99
N LYS A 201 -1.06 19.58 -17.25
CA LYS A 201 0.20 20.26 -17.61
C LYS A 201 -0.04 21.74 -17.88
N PRO A 202 0.93 22.62 -17.60
CA PRO A 202 0.79 24.04 -17.93
C PRO A 202 0.71 24.23 -19.44
N VAL A 203 -0.23 25.05 -19.91
CA VAL A 203 -0.29 25.46 -21.33
C VAL A 203 1.00 26.19 -21.69
N PRO A 204 1.69 25.81 -22.78
CA PRO A 204 2.92 26.47 -23.21
C PRO A 204 2.63 27.87 -23.78
N THR A 205 3.61 28.77 -23.67
CA THR A 205 3.55 30.13 -24.23
C THR A 205 3.17 30.09 -25.71
N GLY A 206 2.14 30.84 -26.10
CA GLY A 206 1.61 30.88 -27.47
C GLY A 206 0.56 29.81 -27.80
N GLY A 207 0.29 28.88 -26.88
CA GLY A 207 -0.79 27.90 -26.98
C GLY A 207 -2.03 28.28 -26.17
N ALA A 208 -3.16 27.67 -26.51
CA ALA A 208 -4.39 27.72 -25.73
C ALA A 208 -4.85 26.30 -25.35
N ALA A 209 -5.43 26.14 -24.17
CA ALA A 209 -6.00 24.87 -23.74
C ALA A 209 -7.16 24.46 -24.66
N ALA A 210 -7.26 23.17 -24.97
CA ALA A 210 -8.44 22.63 -25.64
C ALA A 210 -9.68 22.70 -24.71
N LEU A 211 -10.86 22.87 -25.32
CA LEU A 211 -12.14 22.77 -24.61
C LEU A 211 -12.37 21.35 -24.06
N GLU A 212 -13.39 21.17 -23.23
CA GLU A 212 -13.75 19.87 -22.67
C GLU A 212 -14.01 18.81 -23.75
N ASP A 213 -14.40 19.16 -24.97
CA ASP A 213 -14.57 18.19 -26.06
C ASP A 213 -13.29 17.96 -26.90
N GLY A 214 -12.17 18.57 -26.53
CA GLY A 214 -10.91 18.55 -27.30
C GLY A 214 -10.92 19.49 -28.52
N SER A 215 -11.99 20.27 -28.69
CA SER A 215 -12.17 21.27 -29.74
C SER A 215 -11.32 22.52 -29.49
N ALA A 216 -11.06 23.27 -30.57
CA ALA A 216 -10.33 24.53 -30.52
C ALA A 216 -11.13 25.58 -29.73
N PRO A 217 -10.45 26.44 -28.93
CA PRO A 217 -11.11 27.50 -28.19
C PRO A 217 -11.61 28.66 -29.09
N SER A 218 -11.02 28.86 -30.28
CA SER A 218 -11.55 29.73 -31.33
C SER A 218 -11.13 29.23 -32.72
N GLU A 219 -11.81 29.70 -33.76
CA GLU A 219 -11.53 29.32 -35.18
C GLU A 219 -10.13 29.74 -35.66
N GLU A 220 -9.46 30.64 -34.93
CA GLU A 220 -8.10 31.09 -35.22
C GLU A 220 -7.03 30.06 -34.83
N PHE A 221 -7.36 29.09 -33.97
CA PHE A 221 -6.42 28.06 -33.55
C PHE A 221 -6.57 26.82 -34.43
N VAL A 222 -5.74 26.73 -35.45
CA VAL A 222 -5.86 25.70 -36.50
C VAL A 222 -4.91 24.53 -36.28
N VAL A 223 -3.86 24.67 -35.46
CA VAL A 223 -2.82 23.65 -35.26
C VAL A 223 -3.08 22.87 -33.97
N LYS A 224 -3.14 21.54 -34.08
CA LYS A 224 -3.41 20.63 -32.94
C LYS A 224 -2.11 20.15 -32.30
N GLY A 225 -1.89 20.42 -31.02
CA GLY A 225 -0.76 19.95 -30.22
C GLY A 225 -1.15 18.82 -29.26
N ASN A 226 -0.31 17.79 -29.21
CA ASN A 226 -0.43 16.70 -28.23
C ASN A 226 0.74 16.76 -27.24
N MET A 227 0.45 16.99 -25.96
CA MET A 227 1.49 17.21 -24.93
C MET A 227 2.19 15.94 -24.46
N ASP A 228 1.67 14.76 -24.78
CA ASP A 228 2.30 13.50 -24.41
C ASP A 228 3.37 13.08 -25.41
N SER A 229 3.14 13.39 -26.69
CA SER A 229 4.08 13.09 -27.76
C SER A 229 4.95 14.27 -28.18
N MET A 230 4.68 15.48 -27.66
CA MET A 230 5.32 16.74 -28.08
C MET A 230 5.28 16.91 -29.60
N LYS A 231 4.17 16.49 -30.23
CA LYS A 231 3.95 16.59 -31.67
C LYS A 231 2.78 17.49 -32.00
N TYR A 232 2.93 18.27 -33.06
CA TYR A 232 1.87 19.09 -33.61
C TYR A 232 1.37 18.53 -34.95
N HIS A 233 0.09 18.77 -35.23
CA HIS A 233 -0.60 18.33 -36.43
C HIS A 233 -1.23 19.52 -37.14
N GLN A 234 -0.93 19.65 -38.43
CA GLN A 234 -1.46 20.71 -39.30
C GLN A 234 -2.78 20.29 -39.95
N PRO A 235 -3.69 21.23 -40.24
CA PRO A 235 -4.88 20.97 -41.04
C PRO A 235 -4.49 20.34 -42.39
N GLY A 236 -5.14 19.22 -42.75
CA GLY A 236 -4.82 18.46 -43.96
C GLY A 236 -3.77 17.34 -43.77
N GLY A 237 -3.13 17.24 -42.59
CA GLY A 237 -2.23 16.13 -42.27
C GLY A 237 -2.99 14.80 -42.08
N ARG A 238 -2.35 13.67 -42.41
CA ARG A 238 -2.92 12.30 -42.31
C ARG A 238 -3.56 12.00 -40.94
N TRP A 239 -3.06 12.61 -39.88
CA TRP A 239 -3.46 12.35 -38.50
C TRP A 239 -4.28 13.49 -37.88
N TYR A 240 -4.52 14.58 -38.61
CA TYR A 240 -5.15 15.78 -38.06
C TYR A 240 -6.60 15.55 -37.60
N ALA A 241 -7.38 14.78 -38.36
CA ALA A 241 -8.77 14.49 -38.03
C ALA A 241 -8.90 13.51 -36.84
N SER A 242 -7.94 12.60 -36.67
CA SER A 242 -7.97 11.57 -35.62
C SER A 242 -7.28 11.99 -34.33
N THR A 243 -6.42 13.02 -34.36
CA THR A 243 -5.77 13.52 -33.15
C THR A 243 -6.74 14.37 -32.31
N VAL A 244 -6.86 13.98 -31.04
CA VAL A 244 -7.43 14.80 -29.97
C VAL A 244 -6.35 15.73 -29.46
N ALA A 245 -6.58 17.04 -29.55
CA ALA A 245 -5.63 18.05 -29.11
C ALA A 245 -5.77 18.29 -27.61
N GLU A 246 -4.64 18.49 -26.93
CA GLU A 246 -4.61 18.99 -25.55
C GLU A 246 -4.24 20.47 -25.50
N VAL A 247 -3.49 20.93 -26.49
CA VAL A 247 -3.12 22.33 -26.72
C VAL A 247 -3.43 22.67 -28.17
N TRP A 248 -3.90 23.88 -28.40
CA TRP A 248 -4.14 24.43 -29.72
C TRP A 248 -3.21 25.63 -29.97
N PHE A 249 -2.66 25.72 -31.17
CA PHE A 249 -1.80 26.82 -31.61
C PHE A 249 -2.41 27.54 -32.82
N ARG A 250 -2.11 28.84 -32.96
CA ARG A 250 -2.54 29.64 -34.11
C ARG A 250 -1.71 29.33 -35.34
N THR A 251 -0.39 29.26 -35.17
CA THR A 251 0.56 28.99 -36.25
C THR A 251 1.48 27.81 -35.93
N GLU A 252 2.20 27.33 -36.94
CA GLU A 252 3.22 26.29 -36.81
C GLU A 252 4.44 26.79 -36.03
N GLU A 253 4.80 28.05 -36.25
CA GLU A 253 5.92 28.72 -35.58
C GLU A 253 5.68 28.81 -34.07
N ASP A 254 4.43 29.06 -33.64
CA ASP A 254 4.06 29.06 -32.22
C ASP A 254 4.23 27.66 -31.60
N ALA A 255 3.88 26.60 -32.33
CA ALA A 255 4.03 25.22 -31.87
C ALA A 255 5.52 24.81 -31.76
N GLU A 256 6.34 25.23 -32.72
CA GLU A 256 7.78 24.96 -32.72
C GLU A 256 8.52 25.77 -31.64
N ALA A 257 8.13 27.04 -31.43
CA ALA A 257 8.61 27.87 -30.33
C ALA A 257 8.25 27.27 -28.96
N ALA A 258 7.09 26.61 -28.86
CA ALA A 258 6.68 25.83 -27.69
C ALA A 258 7.36 24.44 -27.58
N GLY A 259 8.26 24.09 -28.52
CA GLY A 259 9.05 22.87 -28.49
C GLY A 259 8.36 21.63 -29.09
N PHE A 260 7.25 21.79 -29.80
CA PHE A 260 6.57 20.69 -30.49
C PHE A 260 7.22 20.41 -31.84
N LYS A 261 7.26 19.13 -32.23
CA LYS A 261 7.78 18.68 -33.53
C LYS A 261 6.65 18.33 -34.49
N LYS A 262 6.86 18.52 -35.79
CA LYS A 262 5.86 18.16 -36.81
C LYS A 262 5.58 16.66 -36.78
N ALA A 263 4.31 16.28 -36.73
CA ALA A 263 3.95 14.87 -36.78
C ALA A 263 4.26 14.27 -38.16
N GLY A 264 5.23 13.35 -38.22
CA GLY A 264 5.62 12.66 -39.45
C GLY A 264 6.83 13.26 -40.17
N SER A 265 7.47 14.28 -39.60
CA SER A 265 8.84 14.68 -39.96
C SER A 265 9.89 13.79 -39.31
#